data_AF-A0A7R8VWY0-F1
#
_entry.id   AF-A0A7R8VWY0-F1
#
_cell.length_a   1.000
_cell.length_b   1.000
_cell.length_c   1.000
_cell.angle_alpha   90.00
_cell.angle_beta   90.00
_cell.angle_gamma   90.00
#
_symmetry.space_group_name_H-M   'P 1'
#
loop_
_entity.id
_entity.type
_entity.pdbx_description
1 polymer ?
#
loop_
_entity_poly.entity_id
_entity_poly.type
_entity_poly.pdbx_seq_one_letter_code
_entity_poly.pdbx_strand_id
1 'polypeptide(L)'
;TPPTLHTPQQLRPRYGHTRTPPSPTYSPTVAATLWPHTDSSKPYILPNSCGPPVDPVSPCFRTSCLEAFTYFFNQFESYPWSTGEIDALFRVMVFPYLEKLPIEGIHSPTALLKLFSAWSKQPRCFVLLVKHAEGQPTMCALPHIMRLLGSPKARPSVTGTILEMVERLLTLEDYEGDARIPAEPALAIDTAAVARLNLRERLNYGSCLLLPHVGSLLAYLHSRLTASKRRSRLSRQELSVLSRVSELASDPITSDSLLRLLLPLLGRGRQEPPETVVTDLLTSVGNLISQVAQPHTYLRSLAPLFGTVSHVTPRKLLSSVLESISKRCDGDKALMSGVQLVVGLNAWDARWVEQPDFIRRLDAFKQVHASLDAGEIGPDIGAIIIHNCFYILRKVG
;
A
#
# COMPACT_ATOMS: atom_id res chain seq x y z
N THR A 1 -51.34 7.32 -17.83
CA THR A 1 -51.67 7.36 -19.27
C THR A 1 -51.40 8.76 -19.78
N PRO A 2 -50.44 8.92 -20.70
CA PRO A 2 -50.11 10.19 -21.37
C PRO A 2 -51.14 10.44 -22.51
N PRO A 3 -51.04 11.52 -23.31
CA PRO A 3 -50.18 11.45 -24.51
C PRO A 3 -49.54 12.82 -24.91
N THR A 4 -48.26 12.85 -25.31
CA THR A 4 -47.70 13.04 -26.70
C THR A 4 -47.84 14.45 -27.30
N LEU A 5 -46.98 14.99 -28.16
CA LEU A 5 -45.62 14.78 -28.70
C LEU A 5 -45.44 15.98 -29.66
N HIS A 6 -44.24 16.56 -29.74
CA HIS A 6 -43.52 16.93 -31.00
C HIS A 6 -42.46 18.04 -30.80
N THR A 7 -41.19 17.63 -30.88
CA THR A 7 -40.03 18.38 -31.40
C THR A 7 -40.15 18.57 -32.93
N PRO A 8 -39.29 19.32 -33.67
CA PRO A 8 -38.12 20.14 -33.28
C PRO A 8 -37.99 21.50 -34.02
N GLN A 9 -37.08 22.39 -33.59
CA GLN A 9 -36.52 23.42 -34.49
C GLN A 9 -34.99 23.49 -34.39
N GLN A 10 -34.38 23.34 -35.57
CA GLN A 10 -32.97 23.42 -35.88
C GLN A 10 -32.50 24.89 -35.85
N LEU A 11 -31.32 25.13 -35.29
CA LEU A 11 -30.54 26.35 -35.53
C LEU A 11 -29.13 25.97 -36.00
N ARG A 12 -28.83 26.37 -37.24
CA ARG A 12 -27.51 26.27 -37.88
C ARG A 12 -26.51 27.23 -37.21
N PRO A 13 -25.23 26.86 -37.10
CA PRO A 13 -24.14 27.84 -37.01
C PRO A 13 -23.48 28.09 -38.38
N ARG A 14 -23.00 29.33 -38.49
CA ARG A 14 -22.43 30.00 -39.66
C ARG A 14 -21.08 29.43 -40.09
N TYR A 15 -20.87 29.33 -41.40
CA TYR A 15 -19.55 29.16 -42.02
C TYR A 15 -18.70 30.42 -41.79
N GLY A 16 -17.53 30.25 -41.19
CA GLY A 16 -16.46 31.25 -41.11
C GLY A 16 -15.20 30.67 -41.72
N HIS A 17 -14.76 31.23 -42.85
CA HIS A 17 -13.46 30.97 -43.46
C HIS A 17 -12.35 31.52 -42.55
N THR A 18 -11.34 30.71 -42.21
CA THR A 18 -9.97 31.19 -41.97
C THR A 18 -8.95 30.10 -42.32
N ARG A 19 -7.84 30.57 -42.86
CA ARG A 19 -6.82 29.87 -43.66
C ARG A 19 -5.97 28.90 -42.84
N THR A 20 -5.68 27.74 -43.41
CA THR A 20 -4.61 26.83 -43.01
C THR A 20 -3.23 27.37 -43.43
N PRO A 21 -2.20 27.34 -42.57
CA PRO A 21 -0.83 27.64 -42.97
C PRO A 21 -0.18 26.41 -43.65
N PRO A 22 0.75 26.61 -44.61
CA PRO A 22 1.37 25.52 -45.36
C PRO A 22 2.46 24.80 -44.57
N SER A 23 2.52 23.49 -44.77
CA SER A 23 3.53 22.56 -44.28
C SER A 23 4.94 22.90 -44.83
N PRO A 24 6.01 22.82 -44.01
CA PRO A 24 7.36 22.98 -44.53
C PRO A 24 7.83 21.70 -45.23
N THR A 25 8.01 21.79 -46.55
CA THR A 25 8.74 20.83 -47.37
C THR A 25 10.24 20.97 -47.11
N TYR A 26 10.84 20.01 -46.42
CA TYR A 26 12.30 19.89 -46.33
C TYR A 26 12.83 19.12 -47.55
N SER A 27 13.59 19.83 -48.40
CA SER A 27 14.37 19.24 -49.49
C SER A 27 15.67 18.64 -48.94
N PRO A 28 16.08 17.42 -49.31
CA PRO A 28 17.28 16.79 -48.81
C PRO A 28 18.46 17.22 -49.69
N THR A 29 19.07 18.37 -49.38
CA THR A 29 20.39 18.70 -49.91
C THR A 29 21.07 19.57 -48.85
N VAL A 30 22.28 19.20 -48.46
CA VAL A 30 23.09 19.74 -47.34
C VAL A 30 22.99 18.93 -46.05
N ALA A 31 23.48 17.69 -46.09
CA ALA A 31 24.01 16.95 -44.94
C ALA A 31 24.94 15.82 -45.43
N ALA A 32 26.00 16.19 -46.15
CA ALA A 32 27.01 15.26 -46.65
C ALA A 32 28.41 15.84 -46.43
N THR A 33 28.78 16.03 -45.17
CA THR A 33 30.18 16.19 -44.78
C THR A 33 30.30 15.82 -43.31
N LEU A 34 30.81 14.61 -43.03
CA LEU A 34 31.44 14.13 -41.79
C LEU A 34 31.23 12.61 -41.64
N TRP A 35 31.76 11.82 -42.59
CA TRP A 35 32.11 10.41 -42.36
C TRP A 35 33.37 10.11 -43.19
N PRO A 36 34.48 9.64 -42.58
CA PRO A 36 35.66 9.26 -43.34
C PRO A 36 35.43 7.96 -44.10
N HIS A 37 35.77 7.98 -45.39
CA HIS A 37 35.76 6.83 -46.29
C HIS A 37 36.59 5.66 -45.71
N THR A 38 35.97 4.49 -45.54
CA THR A 38 36.69 3.24 -45.29
C THR A 38 36.72 2.39 -46.57
N ASP A 39 37.94 2.16 -47.05
CA ASP A 39 38.31 1.35 -48.20
C ASP A 39 37.86 -0.13 -48.02
N SER A 40 37.04 -0.61 -48.95
CA SER A 40 36.46 -1.95 -48.99
C SER A 40 37.36 -2.92 -49.75
N SER A 41 38.48 -3.32 -49.15
CA SER A 41 39.36 -4.32 -49.79
C SER A 41 40.25 -5.11 -48.81
N LYS A 42 39.70 -5.62 -47.70
CA LYS A 42 40.35 -6.67 -46.88
C LYS A 42 39.34 -7.67 -46.29
N PRO A 43 39.62 -8.99 -46.28
CA PRO A 43 38.71 -9.99 -45.73
C PRO A 43 38.65 -9.90 -44.20
N TYR A 44 37.45 -9.79 -43.65
CA TYR A 44 37.19 -9.81 -42.21
C TYR A 44 37.32 -11.23 -41.66
N ILE A 45 38.30 -11.44 -40.79
CA ILE A 45 38.38 -12.59 -39.89
C ILE A 45 37.58 -12.20 -38.63
N LEU A 46 36.55 -12.97 -38.28
CA LEU A 46 35.76 -12.77 -37.06
C LEU A 46 36.62 -13.08 -35.81
N PRO A 47 36.82 -12.13 -34.88
CA PRO A 47 37.32 -12.44 -33.55
C PRO A 47 36.16 -12.71 -32.60
N ASN A 48 36.38 -13.66 -31.71
CA ASN A 48 35.49 -14.14 -30.66
C ASN A 48 34.74 -13.04 -29.88
N SER A 49 33.51 -13.38 -29.53
CA SER A 49 32.56 -12.66 -28.69
C SER A 49 33.10 -12.35 -27.28
N CYS A 50 33.70 -11.17 -27.12
CA CYS A 50 33.69 -10.39 -25.88
C CYS A 50 33.54 -8.92 -26.26
N GLY A 51 32.36 -8.34 -26.04
CA GLY A 51 32.19 -6.89 -26.19
C GLY A 51 33.12 -6.14 -25.24
N PRO A 52 33.55 -4.90 -25.58
CA PRO A 52 34.48 -4.16 -24.74
C PRO A 52 33.86 -3.91 -23.35
N PRO A 53 34.66 -3.93 -22.27
CA PRO A 53 34.20 -3.48 -20.97
C PRO A 53 33.77 -2.01 -21.10
N VAL A 54 32.55 -1.71 -20.67
CA VAL A 54 32.06 -0.33 -20.61
C VAL A 54 32.88 0.39 -19.54
N ASP A 55 33.65 1.40 -19.92
CA ASP A 55 34.42 2.20 -18.97
C ASP A 55 33.52 2.76 -17.85
N PRO A 56 33.99 2.81 -16.59
CA PRO A 56 33.19 3.31 -15.49
C PRO A 56 32.88 4.79 -15.72
N VAL A 57 31.61 5.08 -16.00
CA VAL A 57 31.05 6.43 -16.06
C VAL A 57 31.41 7.19 -14.78
N SER A 58 31.95 8.41 -14.91
CA SER A 58 32.29 9.26 -13.76
C SER A 58 31.11 9.36 -12.77
N PRO A 59 31.33 9.17 -11.45
CA PRO A 59 30.25 9.21 -10.45
C PRO A 59 29.39 10.48 -10.50
N CYS A 60 29.99 11.62 -10.83
CA CYS A 60 29.28 12.89 -10.98
C CYS A 60 28.36 12.88 -12.22
N PHE A 61 28.90 12.46 -13.37
CA PHE A 61 28.12 12.36 -14.61
C PHE A 61 26.93 11.40 -14.43
N ARG A 62 27.17 10.23 -13.81
CA ARG A 62 26.11 9.26 -13.53
C ARG A 62 25.00 9.86 -12.67
N THR A 63 25.36 10.55 -11.59
CA THR A 63 24.40 11.21 -10.71
C THR A 63 23.56 12.21 -11.49
N SER A 64 24.18 13.05 -12.32
CA SER A 64 23.46 14.00 -13.18
C SER A 64 22.53 13.31 -14.18
N CYS A 65 22.95 12.19 -14.78
CA CYS A 65 22.09 11.41 -15.68
C CYS A 65 20.89 10.81 -14.93
N LEU A 66 21.09 10.23 -13.74
CA LEU A 66 19.98 9.70 -12.92
C LEU A 66 18.99 10.82 -12.54
N GLU A 67 19.50 12.00 -12.21
CA GLU A 67 18.67 13.17 -11.91
C GLU A 67 17.91 13.65 -13.15
N ALA A 68 18.54 13.66 -14.32
CA ALA A 68 17.88 13.97 -15.59
C ALA A 68 16.77 12.97 -15.93
N PHE A 69 17.01 11.66 -15.78
CA PHE A 69 15.98 10.63 -15.94
C PHE A 69 14.85 10.81 -14.92
N THR A 70 15.21 11.05 -13.66
CA THR A 70 14.22 11.33 -12.59
C THR A 70 13.33 12.50 -13.00
N TYR A 71 13.92 13.61 -13.46
CA TYR A 71 13.17 14.76 -13.97
C TYR A 71 12.27 14.36 -15.14
N PHE A 72 12.81 13.64 -16.13
CA PHE A 72 12.08 13.23 -17.32
C PHE A 72 10.85 12.37 -16.99
N PHE A 73 10.99 11.34 -16.14
CA PHE A 73 9.86 10.51 -15.70
C PHE A 73 8.78 11.32 -14.96
N ASN A 74 9.16 12.36 -14.22
CA ASN A 74 8.20 13.22 -13.52
C ASN A 74 7.48 14.21 -14.46
N GLN A 75 8.12 14.67 -15.54
CA GLN A 75 7.55 15.69 -16.43
C GLN A 75 6.82 15.12 -17.64
N PHE A 76 7.27 13.97 -18.16
CA PHE A 76 6.77 13.40 -19.41
C PHE A 76 6.01 12.10 -19.15
N GLU A 77 4.89 12.22 -18.45
CA GLU A 77 4.07 11.08 -18.00
C GLU A 77 3.40 10.29 -19.11
N SER A 78 3.37 10.78 -20.35
CA SER A 78 2.81 10.08 -21.51
C SER A 78 3.89 9.61 -22.49
N TYR A 79 5.17 9.82 -22.18
CA TYR A 79 6.25 9.44 -23.08
C TYR A 79 6.19 7.93 -23.42
N PRO A 80 6.21 7.56 -24.71
CA PRO A 80 6.10 6.17 -25.16
C PRO A 80 7.49 5.50 -25.15
N TRP A 81 7.94 5.11 -23.96
CA TRP A 81 9.23 4.42 -23.79
C TRP A 81 9.33 3.18 -24.67
N SER A 82 10.41 3.09 -25.44
CA SER A 82 10.76 1.88 -26.20
C SER A 82 11.53 0.88 -25.34
N THR A 83 11.49 -0.40 -25.73
CA THR A 83 12.26 -1.46 -25.07
C THR A 83 13.75 -1.13 -25.02
N GLY A 84 14.31 -0.63 -26.13
CA GLY A 84 15.73 -0.28 -26.21
C GLY A 84 16.15 0.84 -25.26
N GLU A 85 15.29 1.85 -25.05
CA GLU A 85 15.56 2.93 -24.09
C GLU A 85 15.53 2.45 -22.65
N ILE A 86 14.52 1.64 -22.30
CA ILE A 86 14.42 1.05 -20.96
C ILE A 86 15.58 0.07 -20.71
N ASP A 87 15.94 -0.77 -21.67
CA ASP A 87 17.06 -1.70 -21.53
C ASP A 87 18.40 -0.97 -21.37
N ALA A 88 18.63 0.09 -22.15
CA ALA A 88 19.82 0.93 -22.02
C ALA A 88 19.89 1.60 -20.65
N LEU A 89 18.77 2.18 -20.19
CA LEU A 89 18.66 2.78 -18.85
C LEU A 89 19.00 1.76 -17.76
N PHE A 90 18.43 0.56 -17.83
CA PHE A 90 18.66 -0.47 -16.82
C PHE A 90 20.10 -0.99 -16.84
N ARG A 91 20.63 -1.29 -18.02
CA ARG A 91 21.98 -1.83 -18.21
C ARG A 91 23.07 -0.86 -17.73
N VAL A 92 22.92 0.43 -18.02
CA VAL A 92 23.96 1.43 -17.73
C VAL A 92 23.77 2.08 -16.36
N MET A 93 22.53 2.37 -15.97
CA MET A 93 22.25 3.25 -14.81
C MET A 93 21.65 2.53 -13.60
N VAL A 94 21.05 1.35 -13.78
CA VAL A 94 20.32 0.67 -12.70
C VAL A 94 21.08 -0.56 -12.20
N PHE A 95 21.21 -1.61 -13.02
CA PHE A 95 21.77 -2.90 -12.61
C PHE A 95 23.16 -2.82 -11.99
N PRO A 96 24.14 -2.05 -12.53
CA PRO A 96 25.48 -1.99 -11.95
C PRO A 96 25.54 -1.43 -10.51
N TYR A 97 24.44 -0.82 -10.04
CA TYR A 97 24.40 -0.08 -8.78
C TYR A 97 23.34 -0.60 -7.79
N LEU A 98 22.52 -1.58 -8.18
CA LEU A 98 21.50 -2.15 -7.32
C LEU A 98 22.08 -2.75 -6.04
N GLU A 99 23.15 -3.53 -6.14
CA GLU A 99 23.78 -4.17 -4.97
C GLU A 99 24.39 -3.17 -4.00
N LYS A 100 24.83 -2.01 -4.50
CA LYS A 100 25.41 -0.94 -3.70
C LYS A 100 24.35 -0.12 -2.97
N LEU A 101 23.12 -0.09 -3.46
CA LEU A 101 22.04 0.74 -2.92
C LEU A 101 21.80 0.51 -1.41
N PRO A 102 21.69 -0.73 -0.88
CA PRO A 102 21.47 -0.94 0.55
C PRO A 102 22.65 -0.56 1.45
N ILE A 103 23.84 -0.41 0.86
CA ILE A 103 25.10 -0.11 1.56
C ILE A 103 25.35 1.39 1.55
N GLU A 104 25.36 2.00 0.36
CA GLU A 104 25.66 3.42 0.15
C GLU A 104 24.45 4.31 0.43
N GLY A 105 23.23 3.78 0.29
CA GLY A 105 21.98 4.54 0.40
C GLY A 105 21.47 4.80 1.81
N ILE A 106 22.19 4.40 2.86
CA ILE A 106 21.74 4.53 4.26
C ILE A 106 21.72 5.98 4.77
N HIS A 107 22.51 6.88 4.18
CA HIS A 107 22.70 8.24 4.71
C HIS A 107 21.69 9.26 4.19
N SER A 108 21.28 9.15 2.93
CA SER A 108 20.31 10.06 2.29
C SER A 108 19.76 9.41 1.02
N PRO A 109 18.55 9.80 0.56
CA PRO A 109 18.02 9.30 -0.71
C PRO A 109 18.99 9.55 -1.87
N THR A 110 19.54 8.47 -2.43
CA THR A 110 20.49 8.53 -3.56
C THR A 110 19.76 8.91 -4.84
N ALA A 111 20.50 9.34 -5.88
CA ALA A 111 19.90 9.60 -7.19
C ALA A 111 19.18 8.35 -7.75
N LEU A 112 19.69 7.14 -7.47
CA LEU A 112 19.03 5.90 -7.87
C LEU A 112 17.72 5.68 -7.08
N LEU A 113 17.71 5.93 -5.77
CA LEU A 113 16.48 5.82 -4.97
C LEU A 113 15.44 6.87 -5.40
N LYS A 114 15.88 8.08 -5.75
CA LYS A 114 15.00 9.13 -6.28
C LYS A 114 14.39 8.75 -7.63
N LEU A 115 15.15 8.07 -8.50
CA LEU A 115 14.61 7.52 -9.75
C LEU A 115 13.52 6.48 -9.47
N PHE A 116 13.75 5.55 -8.55
CA PHE A 116 12.72 4.57 -8.16
C PHE A 116 11.51 5.23 -7.50
N SER A 117 11.75 6.30 -6.73
CA SER A 117 10.66 7.11 -6.17
C SER A 117 9.84 7.79 -7.26
N ALA A 118 10.47 8.29 -8.33
CA ALA A 118 9.74 8.82 -9.49
C ALA A 118 8.86 7.74 -10.15
N TRP A 119 9.38 6.52 -10.34
CA TRP A 119 8.57 5.41 -10.88
C TRP A 119 7.38 5.06 -9.99
N SER A 120 7.48 5.20 -8.66
CA SER A 120 6.36 4.95 -7.76
C SER A 120 5.21 5.96 -7.88
N LYS A 121 5.41 7.11 -8.55
CA LYS A 121 4.37 8.14 -8.67
C LYS A 121 3.34 7.82 -9.75
N GLN A 122 3.69 7.00 -10.73
CA GLN A 122 2.80 6.65 -11.84
C GLN A 122 2.62 5.13 -11.92
N PRO A 123 1.39 4.60 -11.83
CA PRO A 123 1.14 3.16 -11.84
C PRO A 123 1.69 2.44 -13.08
N ARG A 124 1.73 3.10 -14.25
CA ARG A 124 2.33 2.55 -15.48
C ARG A 124 3.83 2.21 -15.34
N CYS A 125 4.52 2.87 -14.41
CA CYS A 125 5.95 2.71 -14.16
C CYS A 125 6.24 1.63 -13.10
N PHE A 126 5.23 1.08 -12.42
CA PHE A 126 5.44 0.10 -11.35
C PHE A 126 6.18 -1.15 -11.84
N VAL A 127 5.94 -1.57 -13.08
CA VAL A 127 6.61 -2.72 -13.70
C VAL A 127 8.14 -2.55 -13.75
N LEU A 128 8.64 -1.31 -13.82
CA LEU A 128 10.09 -1.02 -13.79
C LEU A 128 10.73 -1.39 -12.45
N LEU A 129 9.97 -1.34 -11.35
CA LEU A 129 10.48 -1.75 -10.03
C LEU A 129 10.70 -3.27 -9.94
N VAL A 130 10.10 -4.04 -10.85
CA VAL A 130 10.20 -5.51 -10.92
C VAL A 130 10.90 -6.05 -12.16
N LYS A 131 11.38 -5.18 -13.07
CA LYS A 131 12.29 -5.57 -14.15
C LYS A 131 13.60 -6.10 -13.55
N HIS A 132 14.10 -7.19 -14.10
CA HIS A 132 15.33 -7.83 -13.65
C HIS A 132 16.32 -8.07 -14.78
N ALA A 133 17.58 -8.29 -14.44
CA ALA A 133 18.58 -8.67 -15.43
C ALA A 133 18.30 -10.08 -15.97
N GLU A 134 18.60 -10.32 -17.24
CA GLU A 134 18.37 -11.61 -17.88
C GLU A 134 19.11 -12.74 -17.13
N GLY A 135 18.41 -13.83 -16.85
CA GLY A 135 18.93 -14.94 -16.06
C GLY A 135 19.19 -14.64 -14.57
N GLN A 136 18.90 -13.43 -14.07
CA GLN A 136 19.16 -13.02 -12.69
C GLN A 136 17.92 -12.35 -12.03
N PRO A 137 16.88 -13.11 -11.63
CA PRO A 137 15.66 -12.57 -11.03
C PRO A 137 15.88 -11.75 -9.75
N THR A 138 16.99 -11.97 -9.05
CA THR A 138 17.37 -11.24 -7.83
C THR A 138 17.90 -9.83 -8.11
N MET A 139 18.35 -9.55 -9.35
CA MET A 139 18.84 -8.23 -9.79
C MET A 139 17.68 -7.32 -10.18
N CYS A 140 16.83 -7.05 -9.20
CA CYS A 140 15.60 -6.30 -9.32
C CYS A 140 15.57 -5.17 -8.27
N ALA A 141 14.91 -4.03 -8.56
CA ALA A 141 14.94 -2.87 -7.67
C ALA A 141 14.25 -3.13 -6.32
N LEU A 142 13.06 -3.74 -6.32
CA LEU A 142 12.23 -3.88 -5.12
C LEU A 142 12.91 -4.66 -3.97
N PRO A 143 13.56 -5.83 -4.20
CA PRO A 143 14.31 -6.52 -3.14
C PRO A 143 15.43 -5.67 -2.51
N HIS A 144 16.11 -4.84 -3.32
CA HIS A 144 17.17 -3.96 -2.84
C HIS A 144 16.63 -2.78 -2.03
N ILE A 145 15.50 -2.20 -2.46
CA ILE A 145 14.78 -1.17 -1.71
C ILE A 145 14.35 -1.70 -0.34
N MET A 146 13.80 -2.92 -0.27
CA MET A 146 13.37 -3.53 1.00
C MET A 146 14.55 -3.84 1.92
N ARG A 147 15.69 -4.27 1.37
CA ARG A 147 16.93 -4.46 2.14
C ARG A 147 17.44 -3.14 2.73
N LEU A 148 17.34 -2.04 1.97
CA LEU A 148 17.70 -0.71 2.47
C LEU A 148 16.74 -0.25 3.58
N LEU A 149 15.43 -0.47 3.44
CA LEU A 149 14.44 -0.16 4.48
C LEU A 149 14.71 -0.91 5.78
N GLY A 150 15.06 -2.20 5.69
CA GLY A 150 15.38 -3.04 6.85
C GLY A 150 16.73 -2.73 7.51
N SER A 151 17.55 -1.83 6.95
CA SER A 151 18.86 -1.51 7.51
C SER A 151 18.72 -0.67 8.79
N PRO A 152 19.27 -1.10 9.94
CA PRO A 152 19.21 -0.32 11.18
C PRO A 152 20.05 0.97 11.11
N LYS A 153 20.91 1.10 10.10
CA LYS A 153 21.74 2.28 9.86
C LYS A 153 21.07 3.31 8.94
N ALA A 154 19.94 2.97 8.30
CA ALA A 154 19.25 3.87 7.40
C ALA A 154 18.69 5.08 8.16
N ARG A 155 18.93 6.29 7.63
CA ARG A 155 18.41 7.53 8.21
C ARG A 155 16.90 7.67 7.94
N PRO A 156 16.16 8.40 8.80
CA PRO A 156 14.72 8.61 8.62
C PRO A 156 14.31 9.21 7.28
N SER A 157 15.16 10.06 6.67
CA SER A 157 14.89 10.60 5.33
C SER A 157 14.88 9.52 4.24
N VAL A 158 15.71 8.48 4.39
CA VAL A 158 15.77 7.35 3.47
C VAL A 158 14.55 6.45 3.65
N THR A 159 14.28 6.04 4.90
CA THR A 159 13.13 5.18 5.18
C THR A 159 11.81 5.86 4.85
N GLY A 160 11.70 7.17 5.08
CA GLY A 160 10.55 7.98 4.66
C GLY A 160 10.32 7.96 3.14
N THR A 161 11.37 8.17 2.32
CA THR A 161 11.25 8.05 0.86
C THR A 161 10.80 6.66 0.42
N ILE A 162 11.30 5.61 1.06
CA ILE A 162 10.91 4.24 0.73
C ILE A 162 9.45 3.98 1.15
N LEU A 163 9.04 4.42 2.33
CA LEU A 163 7.66 4.27 2.78
C LEU A 163 6.68 5.06 1.91
N GLU A 164 7.07 6.21 1.38
CA GLU A 164 6.28 6.96 0.40
C GLU A 164 6.10 6.18 -0.91
N MET A 165 7.12 5.47 -1.36
CA MET A 165 7.02 4.57 -2.52
C MET A 165 6.07 3.40 -2.24
N VAL A 166 6.23 2.77 -1.07
CA VAL A 166 5.39 1.64 -0.63
C VAL A 166 3.94 2.07 -0.51
N GLU A 167 3.68 3.23 0.10
CA GLU A 167 2.33 3.79 0.23
C GLU A 167 1.69 4.00 -1.14
N ARG A 168 2.40 4.57 -2.12
CA ARG A 168 1.90 4.73 -3.49
C ARG A 168 1.60 3.40 -4.17
N LEU A 169 2.46 2.40 -4.02
CA LEU A 169 2.25 1.04 -4.54
C LEU A 169 0.97 0.42 -3.94
N LEU A 170 0.67 0.68 -2.67
CA LEU A 170 -0.50 0.12 -1.96
C LEU A 170 -1.82 0.87 -2.22
N THR A 171 -1.76 2.10 -2.74
CA THR A 171 -2.92 3.02 -2.75
C THR A 171 -3.27 3.58 -4.12
N LEU A 172 -2.34 3.70 -5.06
CA LEU A 172 -2.66 4.18 -6.41
C LEU A 172 -3.42 3.10 -7.21
N GLU A 173 -4.41 3.54 -7.99
CA GLU A 173 -5.20 2.66 -8.85
C GLU A 173 -4.38 2.11 -10.03
N ASP A 174 -4.84 1.00 -10.60
CA ASP A 174 -4.15 0.38 -11.73
C ASP A 174 -4.20 1.25 -12.98
N TYR A 175 -3.12 1.21 -13.76
CA TYR A 175 -3.09 1.87 -15.05
C TYR A 175 -3.84 1.05 -16.10
N GLU A 176 -4.94 1.61 -16.59
CA GLU A 176 -5.81 0.98 -17.61
C GLU A 176 -5.47 1.39 -19.06
N GLY A 177 -4.45 2.22 -19.28
CA GLY A 177 -4.08 2.66 -20.63
C GLY A 177 -3.28 1.63 -21.44
N ASP A 178 -3.38 1.72 -22.77
CA ASP A 178 -2.71 0.81 -23.72
C ASP A 178 -1.18 0.97 -23.75
N ALA A 179 -0.66 2.13 -23.35
CA ALA A 179 0.77 2.47 -23.41
C ALA A 179 1.55 1.97 -22.17
N ARG A 180 1.55 0.66 -21.92
CA ARG A 180 2.37 0.05 -20.86
C ARG A 180 3.86 0.18 -21.19
N ILE A 181 4.68 0.45 -20.17
CA ILE A 181 6.13 0.55 -20.35
C ILE A 181 6.71 -0.85 -20.60
N PRO A 182 7.47 -1.07 -21.68
CA PRO A 182 8.07 -2.37 -21.99
C PRO A 182 9.22 -2.66 -21.02
N ALA A 183 9.00 -3.61 -20.10
CA ALA A 183 9.88 -3.84 -18.97
C ALA A 183 10.31 -5.32 -18.82
N GLU A 184 10.34 -6.07 -19.91
CA GLU A 184 10.69 -7.50 -19.90
C GLU A 184 12.22 -7.72 -19.81
N PRO A 185 12.71 -8.73 -19.07
CA PRO A 185 11.94 -9.62 -18.20
C PRO A 185 11.60 -8.96 -16.86
N ALA A 186 10.40 -9.23 -16.35
CA ALA A 186 9.89 -8.72 -15.08
C ALA A 186 9.42 -9.87 -14.17
N LEU A 187 9.54 -9.70 -12.85
CA LEU A 187 9.04 -10.70 -11.90
C LEU A 187 7.53 -10.89 -12.08
N ALA A 188 7.13 -12.15 -12.27
CA ALA A 188 5.72 -12.51 -12.36
C ALA A 188 5.03 -12.33 -11.00
N ILE A 189 3.76 -11.93 -11.04
CA ILE A 189 2.91 -11.93 -9.85
C ILE A 189 2.58 -13.39 -9.49
N ASP A 190 2.80 -13.75 -8.23
CA ASP A 190 2.32 -15.02 -7.68
C ASP A 190 0.79 -14.96 -7.48
N THR A 191 0.06 -15.32 -8.54
CA THR A 191 -1.40 -15.33 -8.55
C THR A 191 -1.98 -16.32 -7.55
N ALA A 192 -1.25 -17.40 -7.23
CA ALA A 192 -1.67 -18.35 -6.22
C ALA A 192 -1.57 -17.74 -4.81
N ALA A 193 -0.53 -16.95 -4.52
CA ALA A 193 -0.45 -16.18 -3.27
C ALA A 193 -1.57 -15.16 -3.15
N VAL A 194 -1.87 -14.41 -4.23
CA VAL A 194 -3.00 -13.46 -4.25
C VAL A 194 -4.31 -14.19 -3.96
N ALA A 195 -4.57 -15.32 -4.61
CA ALA A 195 -5.81 -16.08 -4.46
C ALA A 195 -6.01 -16.67 -3.04
N ARG A 196 -4.94 -16.87 -2.27
CA ARG A 196 -5.02 -17.31 -0.86
C ARG A 196 -5.45 -16.20 0.09
N LEU A 197 -5.38 -14.93 -0.34
CA LEU A 197 -5.81 -13.82 0.49
C LEU A 197 -7.34 -13.71 0.41
N ASN A 198 -8.02 -13.83 1.56
CA ASN A 198 -9.46 -13.68 1.67
C ASN A 198 -9.88 -12.19 1.66
N LEU A 199 -9.58 -11.49 0.57
CA LEU A 199 -9.78 -10.05 0.44
C LEU A 199 -11.20 -9.72 -0.02
N ARG A 200 -11.72 -8.59 0.46
CA ARG A 200 -13.02 -8.06 0.04
C ARG A 200 -12.96 -7.38 -1.32
N GLU A 201 -11.80 -6.83 -1.66
CA GLU A 201 -11.56 -6.06 -2.87
C GLU A 201 -10.37 -6.63 -3.64
N ARG A 202 -10.35 -6.37 -4.94
CA ARG A 202 -9.23 -6.76 -5.81
C ARG A 202 -8.00 -5.92 -5.47
N LEU A 203 -6.86 -6.57 -5.31
CA LEU A 203 -5.58 -5.86 -5.17
C LEU A 203 -5.21 -5.16 -6.47
N ASN A 204 -4.72 -3.93 -6.33
CA ASN A 204 -4.00 -3.26 -7.41
C ASN A 204 -2.66 -3.98 -7.69
N TYR A 205 -2.11 -3.72 -8.86
CA TYR A 205 -0.83 -4.25 -9.33
C TYR A 205 0.29 -3.96 -8.34
N GLY A 206 0.40 -2.73 -7.83
CA GLY A 206 1.44 -2.34 -6.88
C GLY A 206 1.44 -3.15 -5.58
N SER A 207 0.26 -3.44 -5.02
CA SER A 207 0.09 -4.31 -3.85
C SER A 207 0.53 -5.73 -4.14
N CYS A 208 0.23 -6.25 -5.35
CA CYS A 208 0.69 -7.56 -5.79
C CYS A 208 2.22 -7.64 -5.83
N LEU A 209 2.91 -6.58 -6.28
CA LEU A 209 4.38 -6.52 -6.30
C LEU A 209 4.99 -6.56 -4.90
N LEU A 210 4.28 -6.06 -3.89
CA LEU A 210 4.76 -6.02 -2.51
C LEU A 210 4.54 -7.32 -1.74
N LEU A 211 3.77 -8.28 -2.27
CA LEU A 211 3.48 -9.55 -1.57
C LEU A 211 4.73 -10.30 -1.08
N PRO A 212 5.79 -10.49 -1.89
CA PRO A 212 7.02 -11.15 -1.43
C PRO A 212 7.76 -10.37 -0.33
N HIS A 213 7.38 -9.11 -0.11
CA HIS A 213 8.06 -8.18 0.79
C HIS A 213 7.25 -7.82 2.04
N VAL A 214 6.02 -8.33 2.18
CA VAL A 214 5.14 -8.08 3.34
C VAL A 214 5.86 -8.38 4.66
N GLY A 215 6.56 -9.51 4.76
CA GLY A 215 7.32 -9.87 5.97
C GLY A 215 8.40 -8.84 6.33
N SER A 216 9.09 -8.28 5.33
CA SER A 216 10.11 -7.24 5.55
C SER A 216 9.49 -5.92 6.02
N LEU A 217 8.34 -5.53 5.44
CA LEU A 217 7.60 -4.33 5.83
C LEU A 217 7.05 -4.44 7.26
N LEU A 218 6.44 -5.57 7.61
CA LEU A 218 5.94 -5.83 8.96
C LEU A 218 7.08 -5.89 9.97
N ALA A 219 8.23 -6.50 9.63
CA ALA A 219 9.42 -6.51 10.48
C ALA A 219 9.97 -5.09 10.72
N TYR A 220 10.01 -4.25 9.68
CA TYR A 220 10.38 -2.84 9.82
C TYR A 220 9.42 -2.13 10.80
N LEU A 221 8.11 -2.22 10.59
CA LEU A 221 7.11 -1.58 11.44
C LEU A 221 7.18 -2.09 12.90
N HIS A 222 7.39 -3.39 13.08
CA HIS A 222 7.61 -4.00 14.38
C HIS A 222 8.87 -3.42 15.08
N SER A 223 9.98 -3.27 14.34
CA SER A 223 11.20 -2.66 14.88
C SER A 223 10.98 -1.20 15.32
N ARG A 224 10.16 -0.44 14.57
CA ARG A 224 9.80 0.96 14.90
C ARG A 224 8.97 1.04 16.17
N LEU A 225 8.03 0.12 16.35
CA LEU A 225 7.19 0.03 17.55
C LEU A 225 8.00 -0.38 18.80
N THR A 226 9.02 -1.24 18.65
CA THR A 226 9.84 -1.75 19.75
C THR A 226 11.02 -0.85 20.14
N ALA A 227 11.63 -0.14 19.18
CA ALA A 227 12.85 0.66 19.41
C ALA A 227 12.68 1.83 20.39
N SER A 228 11.46 2.30 20.63
CA SER A 228 11.23 3.44 21.50
C SER A 228 10.90 3.02 22.93
N LYS A 229 11.78 3.44 23.86
CA LYS A 229 11.56 3.34 25.31
C LYS A 229 10.26 4.02 25.78
N ARG A 230 9.67 4.91 24.96
CA ARG A 230 8.38 5.57 25.19
C ARG A 230 7.22 4.99 24.35
N ARG A 231 7.38 3.82 23.71
CA ARG A 231 6.45 3.25 22.71
C ARG A 231 6.11 4.30 21.64
N SER A 232 7.00 4.45 20.65
CA SER A 232 6.90 5.47 19.61
C SER A 232 5.56 5.35 18.92
N ARG A 233 4.87 6.48 18.78
CA ARG A 233 3.77 6.56 17.82
C ARG A 233 4.38 6.38 16.45
N LEU A 234 3.78 5.53 15.63
CA LEU A 234 4.04 5.48 14.21
C LEU A 234 3.66 6.84 13.61
N SER A 235 4.42 7.30 12.64
CA SER A 235 4.03 8.46 11.83
C SER A 235 2.74 8.16 11.06
N ARG A 236 2.06 9.19 10.55
CA ARG A 236 0.84 9.02 9.73
C ARG A 236 1.09 8.09 8.54
N GLN A 237 2.24 8.25 7.88
CA GLN A 237 2.64 7.41 6.76
C GLN A 237 2.89 5.96 7.19
N GLU A 238 3.61 5.74 8.31
CA GLU A 238 3.83 4.38 8.82
C GLU A 238 2.50 3.69 9.21
N LEU A 239 1.51 4.44 9.70
CA LEU A 239 0.17 3.93 10.01
C LEU A 239 -0.63 3.58 8.76
N SER A 240 -0.61 4.45 7.74
CA SER A 240 -1.22 4.21 6.43
C SER A 240 -0.64 2.96 5.77
N VAL A 241 0.69 2.81 5.78
CA VAL A 241 1.36 1.60 5.29
C VAL A 241 0.98 0.38 6.13
N LEU A 242 0.95 0.49 7.46
CA LEU A 242 0.57 -0.63 8.34
C LEU A 242 -0.86 -1.11 8.05
N SER A 243 -1.83 -0.20 7.92
CA SER A 243 -3.22 -0.57 7.70
C SER A 243 -3.38 -1.35 6.40
N ARG A 244 -2.73 -0.92 5.32
CA ARG A 244 -2.75 -1.59 4.01
C ARG A 244 -1.93 -2.88 3.98
N VAL A 245 -0.71 -2.89 4.49
CA VAL A 245 0.15 -4.08 4.50
C VAL A 245 -0.41 -5.18 5.40
N SER A 246 -1.11 -4.83 6.47
CA SER A 246 -1.74 -5.81 7.36
C SER A 246 -2.83 -6.64 6.66
N GLU A 247 -3.51 -6.11 5.63
CA GLU A 247 -4.45 -6.87 4.79
C GLU A 247 -3.75 -8.00 4.03
N LEU A 248 -2.47 -7.82 3.73
CA LEU A 248 -1.63 -8.76 2.99
C LEU A 248 -0.87 -9.74 3.91
N ALA A 249 -1.02 -9.60 5.23
CA ALA A 249 -0.32 -10.43 6.21
C ALA A 249 -0.86 -11.86 6.22
N SER A 250 0.05 -12.83 6.29
CA SER A 250 -0.28 -14.26 6.37
C SER A 250 0.45 -15.01 7.48
N ASP A 251 1.43 -14.36 8.15
CA ASP A 251 2.21 -14.98 9.22
C ASP A 251 1.54 -14.79 10.60
N PRO A 252 1.09 -15.88 11.26
CA PRO A 252 0.44 -15.80 12.56
C PRO A 252 1.36 -15.25 13.67
N ILE A 253 2.67 -15.54 13.60
CA ILE A 253 3.63 -15.20 14.67
C ILE A 253 3.90 -13.70 14.67
N THR A 254 4.24 -13.12 13.53
CA THR A 254 4.42 -11.67 13.36
C THR A 254 3.14 -10.92 13.67
N SER A 255 1.99 -11.46 13.27
CA SER A 255 0.67 -10.87 13.57
C SER A 255 0.40 -10.81 15.08
N ASP A 256 0.67 -11.89 15.82
CA ASP A 256 0.55 -11.93 17.28
C ASP A 256 1.46 -10.89 17.94
N SER A 257 2.73 -10.83 17.54
CA SER A 257 3.69 -9.88 18.09
C SER A 257 3.28 -8.42 17.85
N LEU A 258 2.81 -8.10 16.63
CA LEU A 258 2.31 -6.76 16.30
C LEU A 258 1.05 -6.39 17.10
N LEU A 259 0.10 -7.31 17.27
CA LEU A 259 -1.11 -7.05 18.06
C LEU A 259 -0.79 -6.66 19.50
N ARG A 260 0.18 -7.36 20.13
CA ARG A 260 0.65 -7.03 21.49
C ARG A 260 1.27 -5.64 21.59
N LEU A 261 1.81 -5.10 20.50
CA LEU A 261 2.39 -3.76 20.44
C LEU A 261 1.33 -2.69 20.12
N LEU A 262 0.37 -2.99 19.24
CA LEU A 262 -0.63 -2.04 18.74
C LEU A 262 -1.76 -1.79 19.74
N LEU A 263 -2.30 -2.83 20.40
CA LEU A 263 -3.42 -2.68 21.33
C LEU A 263 -3.14 -1.70 22.49
N PRO A 264 -1.95 -1.72 23.12
CA PRO A 264 -1.60 -0.71 24.12
C PRO A 264 -1.55 0.72 23.57
N LEU A 265 -1.36 0.94 22.26
CA LEU A 265 -1.37 2.29 21.67
C LEU A 265 -2.78 2.85 21.54
N LEU A 266 -3.77 1.99 21.30
CA LEU A 266 -5.20 2.37 21.22
C LEU A 266 -5.78 2.72 22.60
N GLY A 267 -5.34 2.02 23.66
CA GLY A 267 -5.84 2.22 25.02
C GLY A 267 -5.13 3.32 25.83
N ARG A 268 -4.10 3.97 25.28
CA ARG A 268 -3.25 4.93 26.03
C ARG A 268 -3.53 6.37 25.64
N GLY A 269 -4.11 7.12 26.57
CA GLY A 269 -4.19 8.58 26.50
C GLY A 269 -5.27 9.13 27.40
N ARG A 270 -5.08 10.34 27.91
CA ARG A 270 -6.19 11.13 28.51
C ARG A 270 -7.15 11.63 27.42
N GLN A 271 -6.68 11.72 26.19
CA GLN A 271 -7.43 12.17 25.01
C GLN A 271 -7.37 11.10 23.93
N GLU A 272 -8.52 10.86 23.29
CA GLU A 272 -8.64 9.98 22.13
C GLU A 272 -7.79 10.53 20.97
N PRO A 273 -7.04 9.69 20.25
CA PRO A 273 -6.37 10.11 19.03
C PRO A 273 -7.38 10.60 17.97
N PRO A 274 -6.93 11.32 16.92
CA PRO A 274 -7.80 11.64 15.79
C PRO A 274 -8.46 10.38 15.21
N GLU A 275 -9.74 10.49 14.81
CA GLU A 275 -10.53 9.36 14.29
C GLU A 275 -9.77 8.55 13.23
N THR A 276 -9.12 9.22 12.27
CA THR A 276 -8.29 8.59 11.23
C THR A 276 -7.23 7.64 11.79
N VAL A 277 -6.53 8.05 12.85
CA VAL A 277 -5.48 7.23 13.48
C VAL A 277 -6.07 6.02 14.20
N VAL A 278 -7.21 6.19 14.88
CA VAL A 278 -7.90 5.09 15.56
C VAL A 278 -8.44 4.09 14.53
N THR A 279 -9.00 4.59 13.43
CA THR A 279 -9.47 3.79 12.29
C THR A 279 -8.33 2.96 11.70
N ASP A 280 -7.19 3.58 11.33
CA ASP A 280 -6.05 2.86 10.74
C ASP A 280 -5.51 1.76 11.68
N LEU A 281 -5.40 2.07 12.97
CA LEU A 281 -4.96 1.12 13.99
C LEU A 281 -5.96 -0.03 14.18
N LEU A 282 -7.27 0.25 14.26
CA LEU A 282 -8.29 -0.79 14.41
C LEU A 282 -8.44 -1.66 13.17
N THR A 283 -8.34 -1.08 11.97
CA THR A 283 -8.27 -1.83 10.71
C THR A 283 -7.08 -2.79 10.75
N SER A 284 -5.90 -2.29 11.14
CA SER A 284 -4.70 -3.13 11.29
C SER A 284 -4.93 -4.26 12.31
N VAL A 285 -5.52 -3.96 13.47
CA VAL A 285 -5.84 -4.95 14.50
C VAL A 285 -6.81 -6.01 13.97
N GLY A 286 -7.86 -5.62 13.25
CA GLY A 286 -8.82 -6.57 12.68
C GLY A 286 -8.22 -7.51 11.64
N ASN A 287 -7.36 -6.97 10.77
CA ASN A 287 -6.64 -7.75 9.77
C ASN A 287 -5.71 -8.78 10.45
N LEU A 288 -4.90 -8.33 11.42
CA LEU A 288 -3.96 -9.20 12.12
C LEU A 288 -4.64 -10.25 13.02
N ILE A 289 -5.75 -9.90 13.68
CA ILE A 289 -6.57 -10.85 14.47
C ILE A 289 -7.10 -11.99 13.59
N SER A 290 -7.35 -11.73 12.31
CA SER A 290 -7.79 -12.75 11.38
C SER A 290 -6.70 -13.78 11.07
N GLN A 291 -5.42 -13.46 11.32
CA GLN A 291 -4.27 -14.32 11.03
C GLN A 291 -3.75 -15.12 12.24
N VAL A 292 -4.01 -14.69 13.48
CA VAL A 292 -3.46 -15.37 14.68
C VAL A 292 -4.11 -16.72 14.96
N ALA A 293 -3.41 -17.66 15.59
CA ALA A 293 -3.98 -18.98 15.89
C ALA A 293 -5.14 -18.96 16.91
N GLN A 294 -5.05 -18.10 17.93
CA GLN A 294 -5.97 -18.08 19.08
C GLN A 294 -6.54 -16.66 19.29
N PRO A 295 -7.49 -16.21 18.44
CA PRO A 295 -7.97 -14.82 18.43
C PRO A 295 -8.73 -14.41 19.71
N HIS A 296 -9.41 -15.36 20.38
CA HIS A 296 -10.18 -15.10 21.61
C HIS A 296 -9.32 -14.61 22.79
N THR A 297 -8.01 -14.91 22.80
CA THR A 297 -7.09 -14.44 23.86
C THR A 297 -6.97 -12.92 23.93
N TYR A 298 -7.37 -12.21 22.86
CA TYR A 298 -7.34 -10.76 22.78
C TYR A 298 -8.60 -10.08 23.32
N LEU A 299 -9.69 -10.80 23.64
CA LEU A 299 -10.95 -10.23 24.13
C LEU A 299 -10.75 -9.32 25.35
N ARG A 300 -9.98 -9.79 26.34
CA ARG A 300 -9.63 -9.02 27.53
C ARG A 300 -8.87 -7.72 27.21
N SER A 301 -7.99 -7.77 26.21
CA SER A 301 -7.19 -6.62 25.78
C SER A 301 -8.01 -5.61 24.96
N LEU A 302 -9.06 -6.07 24.28
CA LEU A 302 -10.00 -5.24 23.53
C LEU A 302 -11.04 -4.57 24.44
N ALA A 303 -11.36 -5.16 25.59
CA ALA A 303 -12.41 -4.67 26.49
C ALA A 303 -12.29 -3.18 26.87
N PRO A 304 -11.11 -2.65 27.26
CA PRO A 304 -10.96 -1.23 27.57
C PRO A 304 -11.30 -0.30 26.40
N LEU A 305 -11.12 -0.75 25.16
CA LEU A 305 -11.38 0.05 23.95
C LEU A 305 -12.87 0.37 23.81
N PHE A 306 -13.76 -0.49 24.29
CA PHE A 306 -15.21 -0.20 24.31
C PHE A 306 -15.58 0.93 25.28
N GLY A 307 -14.70 1.23 26.25
CA GLY A 307 -14.82 2.36 27.17
C GLY A 307 -14.25 3.67 26.62
N THR A 308 -13.29 3.60 25.67
CA THR A 308 -12.53 4.77 25.22
C THR A 308 -12.85 5.21 23.80
N VAL A 309 -13.12 4.28 22.88
CA VAL A 309 -13.41 4.58 21.46
C VAL A 309 -14.80 5.18 21.33
N SER A 310 -14.87 6.42 20.83
CA SER A 310 -16.13 7.18 20.78
C SER A 310 -16.66 7.46 19.38
N HIS A 311 -15.78 7.54 18.38
CA HIS A 311 -16.17 7.79 17.00
C HIS A 311 -16.92 6.60 16.39
N VAL A 312 -17.92 6.89 15.56
CA VAL A 312 -18.83 5.90 14.96
C VAL A 312 -18.08 4.85 14.15
N THR A 313 -17.19 5.30 13.24
CA THR A 313 -16.45 4.42 12.33
C THR A 313 -15.51 3.47 13.08
N PRO A 314 -14.59 3.95 13.94
CA PRO A 314 -13.82 3.10 14.85
C PRO A 314 -14.65 2.13 15.69
N ARG A 315 -15.82 2.54 16.20
CA ARG A 315 -16.66 1.69 17.06
C ARG A 315 -17.33 0.56 16.28
N LYS A 316 -17.74 0.83 15.03
CA LYS A 316 -18.21 -0.21 14.09
C LYS A 316 -17.08 -1.19 13.76
N LEU A 317 -15.88 -0.70 13.50
CA LEU A 317 -14.70 -1.55 13.27
C LEU A 317 -14.38 -2.42 14.49
N LEU A 318 -14.36 -1.85 15.70
CA LEU A 318 -14.13 -2.58 16.94
C LEU A 318 -15.18 -3.68 17.16
N SER A 319 -16.44 -3.41 16.84
CA SER A 319 -17.52 -4.41 16.89
C SER A 319 -17.29 -5.52 15.85
N SER A 320 -16.89 -5.16 14.63
CA SER A 320 -16.54 -6.11 13.57
C SER A 320 -15.35 -7.00 13.94
N VAL A 321 -14.37 -6.48 14.69
CA VAL A 321 -13.27 -7.29 15.23
C VAL A 321 -13.78 -8.39 16.15
N LEU A 322 -14.72 -8.09 17.06
CA LEU A 322 -15.32 -9.12 17.92
C LEU A 322 -16.08 -10.17 17.11
N GLU A 323 -16.84 -9.75 16.10
CA GLU A 323 -17.53 -10.67 15.21
C GLU A 323 -16.55 -11.61 14.51
N SER A 324 -15.43 -11.08 13.99
CA SER A 324 -14.37 -11.89 13.38
C SER A 324 -13.74 -12.88 14.36
N ILE A 325 -13.55 -12.50 15.64
CA ILE A 325 -13.08 -13.42 16.68
C ILE A 325 -14.09 -14.55 16.89
N SER A 326 -15.38 -14.22 17.03
CA SER A 326 -16.44 -15.21 17.28
C SER A 326 -16.58 -16.22 16.14
N LYS A 327 -16.54 -15.75 14.88
CA LYS A 327 -16.60 -16.60 13.66
C LYS A 327 -15.40 -17.54 13.50
N ARG A 328 -14.29 -17.27 14.17
CA ARG A 328 -13.10 -18.15 14.15
C ARG A 328 -13.06 -19.14 15.29
N CYS A 329 -13.94 -18.97 16.28
CA CYS A 329 -14.10 -19.89 17.40
C CYS A 329 -15.36 -20.74 17.19
N ASP A 330 -15.48 -21.31 15.97
CA ASP A 330 -16.61 -22.14 15.56
C ASP A 330 -16.82 -23.28 16.57
N GLY A 331 -17.86 -23.15 17.40
CA GLY A 331 -18.19 -24.11 18.46
C GLY A 331 -18.49 -23.47 19.81
N ASP A 332 -17.96 -22.27 20.09
CA ASP A 332 -18.25 -21.56 21.33
C ASP A 332 -19.53 -20.72 21.19
N LYS A 333 -20.68 -21.38 21.40
CA LYS A 333 -22.01 -20.74 21.34
C LYS A 333 -22.16 -19.62 22.38
N ALA A 334 -21.53 -19.75 23.54
CA ALA A 334 -21.57 -18.75 24.59
C ALA A 334 -20.83 -17.49 24.14
N LEU A 335 -19.64 -17.64 23.55
CA LEU A 335 -18.89 -16.54 22.96
C LEU A 335 -19.65 -15.87 21.82
N MET A 336 -20.23 -16.64 20.89
CA MET A 336 -21.03 -16.09 19.79
C MET A 336 -22.21 -15.29 20.31
N SER A 337 -22.98 -15.83 21.25
CA SER A 337 -24.11 -15.14 21.87
C SER A 337 -23.65 -13.85 22.58
N GLY A 338 -22.60 -13.95 23.38
CA GLY A 338 -22.02 -12.81 24.10
C GLY A 338 -21.53 -11.69 23.16
N VAL A 339 -20.90 -12.04 22.04
CA VAL A 339 -20.49 -11.07 21.02
C VAL A 339 -21.71 -10.41 20.37
N GLN A 340 -22.77 -11.16 20.05
CA GLN A 340 -24.01 -10.57 19.50
C GLN A 340 -24.67 -9.59 20.47
N LEU A 341 -24.64 -9.86 21.77
CA LEU A 341 -25.10 -8.91 22.79
C LEU A 341 -24.28 -7.62 22.74
N VAL A 342 -22.95 -7.71 22.72
CA VAL A 342 -22.06 -6.54 22.64
C VAL A 342 -22.28 -5.74 21.35
N VAL A 343 -22.43 -6.42 20.21
CA VAL A 343 -22.74 -5.78 18.91
C VAL A 343 -24.10 -5.06 18.99
N GLY A 344 -25.11 -5.70 19.58
CA GLY A 344 -26.42 -5.10 19.81
C GLY A 344 -26.36 -3.83 20.68
N LEU A 345 -25.58 -3.86 21.77
CA LEU A 345 -25.34 -2.69 22.63
C LEU A 345 -24.61 -1.53 21.91
N ASN A 346 -23.96 -1.82 20.78
CA ASN A 346 -23.22 -0.87 19.97
C ASN A 346 -23.91 -0.56 18.62
N ALA A 347 -25.17 -0.95 18.45
CA ALA A 347 -25.88 -0.81 17.18
C ALA A 347 -26.10 0.67 16.76
N TRP A 348 -26.07 0.93 15.46
CA TRP A 348 -26.30 2.25 14.86
C TRP A 348 -27.48 2.15 13.89
N ASP A 349 -28.24 3.24 13.76
CA ASP A 349 -29.41 3.30 12.91
C ASP A 349 -28.99 3.20 11.43
N ALA A 350 -29.67 2.33 10.68
CA ALA A 350 -29.35 2.08 9.28
C ALA A 350 -29.76 3.25 8.36
N ARG A 351 -30.78 4.03 8.74
CA ARG A 351 -31.24 5.22 8.02
C ARG A 351 -30.41 6.45 8.41
N TRP A 352 -30.00 6.52 9.68
CA TRP A 352 -29.22 7.61 10.24
C TRP A 352 -27.89 7.10 10.78
N VAL A 353 -26.89 6.98 9.89
CA VAL A 353 -25.63 6.24 10.10
C VAL A 353 -24.82 6.70 11.32
N GLU A 354 -25.01 7.96 11.74
CA GLU A 354 -24.38 8.62 12.89
C GLU A 354 -25.20 8.54 14.18
N GLN A 355 -26.43 8.01 14.14
CA GLN A 355 -27.31 7.93 15.30
C GLN A 355 -27.32 6.51 15.91
N PRO A 356 -27.30 6.39 17.24
CA PRO A 356 -27.57 5.13 17.93
C PRO A 356 -28.90 4.50 17.52
N ASP A 357 -28.92 3.18 17.30
CA ASP A 357 -30.18 2.42 17.23
C ASP A 357 -30.66 2.16 18.65
N PHE A 358 -31.48 3.06 19.19
CA PHE A 358 -31.95 3.01 20.57
C PHE A 358 -32.78 1.75 20.86
N ILE A 359 -33.59 1.30 19.89
CA ILE A 359 -34.46 0.12 20.06
C ILE A 359 -33.60 -1.12 20.19
N ARG A 360 -32.68 -1.34 19.24
CA ARG A 360 -31.79 -2.51 19.26
C ARG A 360 -30.86 -2.51 20.46
N ARG A 361 -30.37 -1.36 20.89
CA ARG A 361 -29.54 -1.24 22.11
C ARG A 361 -30.35 -1.58 23.37
N LEU A 362 -31.58 -1.10 23.48
CA LEU A 362 -32.46 -1.40 24.61
C LEU A 362 -32.78 -2.90 24.69
N ASP A 363 -33.08 -3.52 23.55
CA ASP A 363 -33.35 -4.95 23.50
C ASP A 363 -32.11 -5.78 23.84
N ALA A 364 -30.92 -5.35 23.39
CA ALA A 364 -29.66 -5.97 23.80
C ALA A 364 -29.43 -5.86 25.32
N PHE A 365 -29.74 -4.72 25.96
CA PHE A 365 -29.66 -4.60 27.43
C PHE A 365 -30.60 -5.57 28.16
N LYS A 366 -31.84 -5.76 27.69
CA LYS A 366 -32.76 -6.76 28.27
C LYS A 366 -32.19 -8.17 28.16
N GLN A 367 -31.61 -8.52 27.02
CA GLN A 367 -31.01 -9.83 26.80
C GLN A 367 -29.75 -10.03 27.65
N VAL A 368 -28.94 -8.99 27.86
CA VAL A 368 -27.79 -9.02 28.78
C VAL A 368 -28.24 -9.31 30.21
N HIS A 369 -29.32 -8.67 30.69
CA HIS A 369 -29.86 -8.97 32.02
C HIS A 369 -30.31 -10.43 32.15
N ALA A 370 -31.10 -10.94 31.19
CA ALA A 370 -31.55 -12.32 31.21
C ALA A 370 -30.37 -13.33 31.16
N SER A 371 -29.35 -13.05 30.34
CA SER A 371 -28.16 -13.90 30.22
C SER A 371 -27.27 -13.84 31.47
N LEU A 372 -27.27 -12.71 32.19
CA LEU A 372 -26.57 -12.56 33.47
C LEU A 372 -27.25 -13.38 34.57
N ASP A 373 -28.58 -13.33 34.66
CA ASP A 373 -29.37 -14.12 35.61
C ASP A 373 -29.21 -15.63 35.37
N ALA A 374 -29.07 -16.03 34.10
CA ALA A 374 -28.80 -17.41 33.71
C ALA A 374 -27.34 -17.86 33.89
N GLY A 375 -26.41 -16.95 34.20
CA GLY A 375 -24.98 -17.26 34.36
C GLY A 375 -24.26 -17.60 33.04
N GLU A 376 -24.78 -17.15 31.91
CA GLU A 376 -24.29 -17.49 30.56
C GLU A 376 -23.21 -16.52 30.03
N ILE A 377 -22.97 -15.42 30.75
CA ILE A 377 -21.97 -14.41 30.38
C ILE A 377 -20.60 -14.79 30.96
N GLY A 378 -19.68 -15.20 30.07
CA GLY A 378 -18.29 -15.44 30.42
C GLY A 378 -17.54 -14.16 30.84
N PRO A 379 -16.43 -14.27 31.58
CA PRO A 379 -15.73 -13.14 32.20
C PRO A 379 -15.16 -12.13 31.18
N ASP A 380 -14.72 -12.59 30.02
CA ASP A 380 -14.19 -11.72 28.97
C ASP A 380 -15.28 -10.86 28.32
N ILE A 381 -16.42 -11.45 27.99
CA ILE A 381 -17.59 -10.73 27.50
C ILE A 381 -18.14 -9.79 28.57
N GLY A 382 -18.24 -10.26 29.82
CA GLY A 382 -18.65 -9.42 30.95
C GLY A 382 -17.79 -8.16 31.08
N ALA A 383 -16.47 -8.28 30.91
CA ALA A 383 -15.56 -7.13 30.94
C ALA A 383 -15.85 -6.13 29.81
N ILE A 384 -16.08 -6.62 28.59
CA ILE A 384 -16.43 -5.78 27.44
C ILE A 384 -17.74 -5.04 27.70
N ILE A 385 -18.77 -5.73 28.20
CA ILE A 385 -20.06 -5.14 28.55
C ILE A 385 -19.88 -4.04 29.60
N ILE A 386 -19.13 -4.30 30.67
CA ILE A 386 -18.85 -3.31 31.72
C ILE A 386 -18.20 -2.05 31.15
N HIS A 387 -17.16 -2.20 30.33
CA HIS A 387 -16.50 -1.05 29.68
C HIS A 387 -17.44 -0.28 28.75
N ASN A 388 -18.29 -0.98 27.99
CA ASN A 388 -19.30 -0.35 27.16
C ASN A 388 -20.36 0.40 27.98
N CYS A 389 -20.80 -0.15 29.11
CA CYS A 389 -21.74 0.52 30.02
C CYS A 389 -21.14 1.82 30.57
N PHE A 390 -19.88 1.79 31.02
CA PHE A 390 -19.18 3.01 31.44
C PHE A 390 -19.10 4.07 30.34
N TYR A 391 -18.86 3.65 29.10
CA TYR A 391 -18.89 4.56 27.95
C TYR A 391 -20.26 5.22 27.78
N ILE A 392 -21.34 4.43 27.80
CA ILE A 392 -22.71 4.93 27.62
C ILE A 392 -23.05 5.91 28.75
N LEU A 393 -22.77 5.57 30.00
CA LEU A 393 -23.02 6.44 31.15
C LEU A 393 -22.30 7.79 31.04
N ARG A 394 -21.04 7.81 30.57
CA ARG A 394 -20.25 9.04 30.40
C ARG A 394 -20.69 9.92 29.21
N LYS A 395 -21.39 9.35 28.24
CA LYS A 395 -21.83 10.06 27.03
C LYS A 395 -23.31 10.50 27.09
N VAL A 396 -24.10 9.83 27.92
CA VAL A 396 -25.53 10.13 28.12
C VAL A 396 -25.77 11.02 29.33
N GLY A 397 -24.89 10.98 30.35
CA GLY A 397 -24.82 11.98 31.42
C GLY A 397 -23.82 13.07 31.10
#